data_AF-A0A3R7YIA4-F1
#
_entry.id   AF-A0A3R7YIA4-F1
#
_cell.length_a   1.000
_cell.length_b   1.000
_cell.length_c   1.000
_cell.angle_alpha   90.00
_cell.angle_beta   90.00
_cell.angle_gamma   90.00
#
_symmetry.space_group_name_H-M   'P 1'
#
loop_
_entity.id
_entity.type
_entity.pdbx_description
1 polymer ?
#
loop_
_entity_poly.entity_id
_entity_poly.type
_entity_poly.pdbx_seq_one_letter_code
_entity_poly.pdbx_strand_id
1 'polypeptide(L)'
;MTSKFGRGFVVNLFLLSRHFSLPPEQAFYGASDHVTEMQVPPSLKGTEVSELTERLKKLVIWHKIGINDRQDAEAIKKIINHLILAVDRELGIEDPDMGSYD
;
A
#
# COMPACT_ATOMS: atom_id res chain seq x y z
N MET A 1 17.13 -1.68 16.81
CA MET A 1 17.26 -2.63 15.68
C MET A 1 17.03 -1.86 14.40
N THR A 2 17.91 -2.01 13.42
CA THR A 2 17.72 -1.49 12.07
C THR A 2 16.61 -2.31 11.39
N SER A 3 15.62 -1.64 10.81
CA SER A 3 14.57 -2.32 10.04
C SER A 3 15.21 -3.01 8.83
N LYS A 4 14.90 -4.29 8.61
CA LYS A 4 15.37 -5.05 7.45
C LYS A 4 14.47 -4.83 6.22
N PHE A 5 13.24 -4.36 6.44
CA PHE A 5 12.17 -4.33 5.45
C PHE A 5 11.50 -2.96 5.33
N GLY A 6 12.13 -1.90 5.84
CA GLY A 6 11.57 -0.55 5.84
C GLY A 6 10.62 -0.31 7.02
N ARG A 7 10.66 0.91 7.55
CA ARG A 7 9.84 1.33 8.68
C ARG A 7 9.23 2.70 8.42
N GLY A 8 7.94 2.82 8.70
CA GLY A 8 7.19 4.08 8.57
C GLY A 8 6.10 4.00 7.51
N PHE A 9 5.41 5.12 7.32
CA PHE A 9 4.26 5.17 6.43
C PHE A 9 4.67 5.24 4.95
N VAL A 10 5.29 6.36 4.55
CA VAL A 10 5.67 6.63 3.16
C VAL A 10 6.68 5.62 2.64
N VAL A 11 7.67 5.25 3.47
CA VAL A 11 8.69 4.25 3.12
C VAL A 11 8.03 2.93 2.73
N ASN A 12 7.10 2.42 3.54
CA ASN A 12 6.50 1.12 3.27
C ASN A 12 5.42 1.20 2.19
N LEU A 13 4.73 2.35 2.05
CA LEU A 13 3.85 2.61 0.92
C LEU A 13 4.63 2.55 -0.42
N PHE A 14 5.80 3.18 -0.47
CA PHE A 14 6.68 3.13 -1.64
C PHE A 14 7.23 1.72 -1.91
N LEU A 15 7.63 0.98 -0.88
CA LEU A 15 8.11 -0.40 -1.08
C LEU A 15 6.98 -1.31 -1.59
N LEU A 16 5.76 -1.15 -1.07
CA LEU A 16 4.58 -1.87 -1.56
C LEU A 16 4.25 -1.50 -3.01
N SER A 17 4.30 -0.23 -3.40
CA SER A 17 4.04 0.14 -4.80
C SER A 17 5.05 -0.51 -5.76
N ARG A 18 6.31 -0.67 -5.34
CA ARG A 18 7.32 -1.43 -6.12
C ARG A 18 6.96 -2.92 -6.24
N HIS A 19 6.56 -3.56 -5.14
CA HIS A 19 6.10 -4.96 -5.17
C HIS A 19 4.96 -5.15 -6.16
N PHE A 20 3.94 -4.30 -6.06
CA PHE A 20 2.75 -4.41 -6.90
C PHE A 20 2.92 -3.79 -8.29
N SER A 21 4.13 -3.35 -8.66
CA SER A 21 4.49 -3.05 -10.05
C SER A 21 5.07 -4.27 -10.79
N LEU A 22 5.38 -5.35 -10.07
CA LEU A 22 5.85 -6.62 -10.65
C LEU A 22 4.68 -7.42 -11.26
N PRO A 23 4.97 -8.46 -12.05
CA PRO A 23 3.97 -9.45 -12.43
C PRO A 23 3.25 -10.01 -11.18
N PRO A 24 1.92 -10.25 -11.22
CA PRO A 24 1.15 -10.62 -10.04
C PRO A 24 1.70 -11.83 -9.27
N GLU A 25 2.21 -12.82 -9.98
CA GLU A 25 2.81 -14.04 -9.42
C GLU A 25 4.11 -13.78 -8.64
N GLN A 26 4.71 -12.59 -8.78
CA GLN A 26 5.92 -12.18 -8.06
C GLN A 26 5.63 -11.11 -6.99
N ALA A 27 4.51 -10.41 -7.10
CA ALA A 27 4.23 -9.20 -6.31
C ALA A 27 4.16 -9.45 -4.80
N PHE A 28 3.69 -10.63 -4.37
CA PHE A 28 3.41 -10.91 -2.95
C PHE A 28 4.61 -11.40 -2.15
N TYR A 29 5.68 -11.87 -2.80
CA TYR A 29 6.87 -12.36 -2.09
C TYR A 29 7.54 -11.22 -1.31
N GLY A 30 7.49 -11.27 0.02
CA GLY A 30 8.07 -10.23 0.90
C GLY A 30 7.16 -9.01 1.14
N ALA A 31 6.02 -8.89 0.47
CA ALA A 31 5.10 -7.76 0.65
C ALA A 31 4.54 -7.68 2.09
N SER A 32 4.35 -8.82 2.75
CA SER A 32 3.91 -8.92 4.15
C SER A 32 4.85 -8.20 5.12
N ASP A 33 6.14 -8.18 4.83
CA ASP A 33 7.14 -7.61 5.73
C ASP A 33 7.02 -6.07 5.77
N HIS A 34 6.70 -5.46 4.64
CA HIS A 34 6.46 -4.02 4.52
C HIS A 34 5.20 -3.57 5.25
N VAL A 35 4.08 -4.31 5.13
CA VAL A 35 2.84 -3.97 5.83
C VAL A 35 2.94 -4.15 7.35
N THR A 36 3.77 -5.09 7.81
CA THR A 36 3.97 -5.36 9.25
C THR A 36 4.64 -4.18 9.96
N GLU A 37 5.63 -3.53 9.32
CA GLU A 37 6.32 -2.37 9.87
C GLU A 37 5.69 -1.01 9.47
N MET A 38 4.59 -1.03 8.69
CA MET A 38 3.88 0.16 8.22
C MET A 38 3.07 0.81 9.34
N GLN A 39 3.40 2.06 9.64
CA GLN A 39 2.82 2.84 10.74
C GLN A 39 2.07 4.04 10.22
N VAL A 40 0.75 4.10 10.46
CA VAL A 40 -0.04 5.31 10.19
C VAL A 40 0.41 6.40 11.17
N PRO A 41 0.81 7.60 10.69
CA PRO A 41 1.17 8.71 11.56
C PRO A 41 0.02 9.07 12.51
N PRO A 42 0.30 9.50 13.76
CA PRO A 42 -0.76 9.90 14.69
C PRO A 42 -1.71 10.96 14.13
N SER A 43 -1.21 11.89 13.30
CA SER A 43 -2.00 12.94 12.64
C SER A 43 -3.02 12.42 11.64
N LEU A 44 -2.81 11.23 11.07
CA LEU A 44 -3.69 10.62 10.06
C LEU A 44 -4.65 9.60 10.67
N LYS A 45 -4.69 9.44 12.00
CA LYS A 45 -5.64 8.53 12.65
C LYS A 45 -7.07 9.00 12.46
N GLY A 46 -7.96 8.07 12.11
CA GLY A 46 -9.38 8.37 11.86
C GLY A 46 -9.66 9.03 10.51
N THR A 47 -8.64 9.22 9.67
CA THR A 47 -8.79 9.66 8.28
C THR A 47 -9.00 8.46 7.35
N GLU A 48 -9.41 8.72 6.11
CA GLU A 48 -9.48 7.71 5.05
C GLU A 48 -8.13 7.00 4.84
N VAL A 49 -7.00 7.71 5.01
CA VAL A 49 -5.65 7.11 4.95
C VAL A 49 -5.51 5.97 5.95
N SER A 50 -6.01 6.15 7.17
CA SER A 50 -5.96 5.11 8.21
C SER A 50 -6.80 3.89 7.82
N GLU A 51 -8.00 4.10 7.27
CA GLU A 51 -8.92 3.02 6.89
C GLU A 51 -8.39 2.21 5.71
N LEU A 52 -7.92 2.90 4.66
CA LEU A 52 -7.31 2.29 3.49
C LEU A 52 -6.04 1.52 3.85
N THR A 53 -5.24 2.02 4.79
CA THR A 53 -4.05 1.32 5.28
C THR A 53 -4.40 0.01 5.97
N GLU A 54 -5.42 -0.01 6.83
CA GLU A 54 -5.85 -1.25 7.50
C GLU A 54 -6.45 -2.26 6.50
N ARG A 55 -7.18 -1.78 5.49
CA ARG A 55 -7.66 -2.64 4.40
C ARG A 55 -6.50 -3.23 3.59
N LEU A 56 -5.51 -2.42 3.25
CA LEU A 56 -4.30 -2.85 2.54
C LEU A 56 -3.57 -3.95 3.31
N LYS A 57 -3.32 -3.72 4.61
CA LYS A 57 -2.67 -4.70 5.50
C LYS A 57 -3.39 -6.05 5.48
N LYS A 58 -4.73 -6.05 5.64
CA LYS A 58 -5.52 -7.28 5.65
C LYS A 58 -5.39 -8.06 4.34
N LEU A 59 -5.50 -7.38 3.20
CA LEU A 59 -5.40 -8.02 1.89
C LEU A 59 -4.01 -8.64 1.67
N VAL A 60 -2.94 -7.90 1.98
CA VAL A 60 -1.57 -8.39 1.81
C VAL A 60 -1.29 -9.57 2.75
N ILE A 61 -1.70 -9.49 4.02
CA ILE A 61 -1.41 -10.53 5.02
C ILE A 61 -2.22 -11.81 4.78
N TRP A 62 -3.47 -11.70 4.30
CA TRP A 62 -4.35 -12.86 4.11
C TRP A 62 -4.23 -13.52 2.74
N HIS A 63 -3.55 -12.87 1.79
CA HIS A 63 -3.33 -13.45 0.48
C HIS A 63 -2.50 -14.74 0.56
N LYS A 64 -2.87 -15.74 -0.25
CA LYS A 64 -2.15 -17.01 -0.39
C LYS A 64 -1.53 -17.07 -1.78
N ILE A 65 -0.21 -17.03 -1.83
CA ILE A 65 0.56 -17.08 -3.08
C ILE A 65 0.15 -18.29 -3.92
N GLY A 66 -0.11 -18.05 -5.21
CA GLY A 66 -0.59 -19.04 -6.17
C GLY A 66 -2.12 -19.15 -6.24
N ILE A 67 -2.86 -18.38 -5.45
CA ILE A 67 -4.33 -18.37 -5.40
C ILE A 67 -4.82 -16.94 -5.66
N ASN A 68 -5.43 -16.72 -6.82
CA ASN A 68 -6.02 -15.42 -7.22
C ASN A 68 -5.02 -14.24 -7.28
N ASP A 69 -3.71 -14.51 -7.39
CA ASP A 69 -2.63 -13.50 -7.39
C ASP A 69 -2.94 -12.30 -8.29
N ARG A 70 -3.43 -12.55 -9.51
CA ARG A 70 -3.81 -11.49 -10.45
C ARG A 70 -4.94 -10.60 -9.91
N GLN A 71 -6.03 -11.19 -9.44
CA GLN A 71 -7.18 -10.41 -8.97
C GLN A 71 -6.83 -9.62 -7.70
N ASP A 72 -6.12 -10.26 -6.78
CA ASP A 72 -5.73 -9.64 -5.51
C ASP A 72 -4.69 -8.53 -5.73
N ALA A 73 -3.70 -8.75 -6.62
CA ALA A 73 -2.72 -7.72 -6.97
C ALA A 73 -3.40 -6.49 -7.59
N GLU A 74 -4.37 -6.68 -8.49
CA GLU A 74 -5.13 -5.56 -9.08
C GLU A 74 -5.98 -4.82 -8.03
N ALA A 75 -6.58 -5.54 -7.08
CA ALA A 75 -7.31 -4.91 -5.98
C ALA A 75 -6.37 -4.10 -5.06
N ILE A 76 -5.19 -4.64 -4.76
CA ILE A 76 -4.18 -3.97 -3.94
C ILE A 76 -3.63 -2.73 -4.64
N LYS A 77 -3.30 -2.81 -5.94
CA LYS A 77 -2.87 -1.64 -6.74
C LYS A 77 -3.87 -0.49 -6.64
N LYS A 78 -5.16 -0.78 -6.78
CA LYS A 78 -6.22 0.24 -6.64
C LYS A 78 -6.24 0.88 -5.26
N ILE A 79 -6.04 0.08 -4.21
CA ILE A 79 -5.97 0.60 -2.83
C ILE A 79 -4.70 1.44 -2.63
N ILE A 80 -3.55 1.03 -3.16
CA ILE A 80 -2.30 1.79 -3.08
C ILE A 80 -2.47 3.14 -3.78
N ASN A 81 -3.03 3.16 -4.99
CA ASN A 81 -3.29 4.40 -5.72
C ASN A 81 -4.24 5.32 -4.95
N HIS A 82 -5.32 4.76 -4.41
CA HIS A 82 -6.26 5.56 -3.62
C HIS A 82 -5.62 6.09 -2.34
N LEU A 83 -4.77 5.29 -1.69
CA LEU A 83 -4.04 5.68 -0.50
C LEU A 83 -3.06 6.83 -0.77
N ILE A 84 -2.38 6.82 -1.91
CA ILE A 84 -1.50 7.92 -2.35
C ILE A 84 -2.30 9.21 -2.49
N LEU A 85 -3.43 9.17 -3.21
CA LEU A 85 -4.28 10.35 -3.39
C LEU A 85 -4.89 10.86 -2.07
N ALA A 86 -5.31 9.96 -1.19
CA ALA A 86 -5.81 10.33 0.13
C ALA A 86 -4.73 11.03 0.97
N VAL A 87 -3.47 10.58 0.87
CA VAL A 87 -2.34 11.24 1.54
C VAL A 87 -2.12 12.65 0.99
N ASP A 88 -2.17 12.84 -0.33
CA ASP A 88 -2.02 14.17 -0.92
C ASP A 88 -3.10 15.15 -0.44
N ARG A 89 -4.35 14.68 -0.30
CA ARG A 89 -5.44 15.49 0.27
C ARG A 89 -5.17 15.88 1.72
N GLU A 90 -4.70 14.95 2.54
CA GLU A 90 -4.31 15.22 3.93
C GLU A 90 -3.09 16.16 4.03
N LEU A 91 -2.27 16.23 2.99
CA LEU A 91 -1.17 17.19 2.84
C LEU A 91 -1.62 18.56 2.30
N GLY A 92 -2.91 18.73 1.98
CA GLY A 92 -3.50 20.00 1.55
C GLY A 92 -3.57 20.19 0.03
N ILE A 93 -3.38 19.14 -0.76
CA ILE A 93 -3.59 19.18 -2.22
C ILE A 93 -5.07 18.90 -2.49
N GLU A 94 -5.79 19.89 -3.03
CA GLU A 94 -7.25 19.83 -3.17
C GLU A 94 -7.72 18.79 -4.20
N ASP A 95 -7.04 18.71 -5.34
CA ASP A 95 -7.39 17.82 -6.47
C ASP A 95 -6.17 17.03 -6.97
N PRO A 96 -5.64 16.09 -6.17
CA PRO A 96 -4.53 15.25 -6.62
C PRO A 96 -5.03 14.21 -7.61
N ASP A 97 -4.20 13.93 -8.62
CA ASP A 97 -4.50 12.97 -9.68
C ASP A 97 -3.33 12.01 -9.91
N MET A 98 -3.65 10.74 -10.20
CA MET A 98 -2.65 9.70 -10.48
C MET A 98 -2.19 9.70 -11.93
N GLY A 99 -2.84 10.46 -12.80
CA GLY A 99 -2.67 10.40 -14.24
C GLY A 99 -3.18 9.09 -14.84
N SER A 100 -3.01 8.97 -16.15
CA SER A 100 -3.18 7.73 -16.91
C SER A 100 -1.86 7.38 -17.58
N TYR A 101 -1.52 6.09 -17.56
CA TYR A 101 -0.44 5.53 -18.36
C TYR A 101 -1.07 4.84 -19.56
N ASP A 102 -1.67 5.64 -20.44
CA ASP A 102 -2.14 5.19 -21.75
C ASP A 102 -0.96 5.07 -22.74
#